data_AF-A0A3B8WS47-F1
#
_entry.id   AF-A0A3B8WS47-F1
#
_cell.length_a   1.000
_cell.length_b   1.000
_cell.length_c   1.000
_cell.angle_alpha   90.00
_cell.angle_beta   90.00
_cell.angle_gamma   90.00
#
_symmetry.space_group_name_H-M   'P 1'
#
loop_
_entity.id
_entity.type
_entity.pdbx_description
1 polymer ?
#
loop_
_entity_poly.entity_id
_entity_poly.type
_entity_poly.pdbx_seq_one_letter_code
_entity_poly.pdbx_strand_id
1 'polypeptide(L)'
;MVYFAAAVALSVLIWLLSVLYRLNLSRSLKNDAESRLKTQKTESGKVEFVRCPMCNTPLAKGEELTSRIFRPMNTPDQRMNVMGCPHCYPHPERGAERRCPVCGREVLPEGYLIARLFNRSDTKKHVMIMGCTSCMKG
;
A
#
# COMPACT_ATOMS: atom_id res chain seq x y z
N MET A 1 -51.28 -8.90 22.06
CA MET A 1 -50.49 -10.13 22.39
C MET A 1 -49.84 -10.71 21.14
N VAL A 2 -50.60 -11.13 20.12
CA VAL A 2 -50.07 -11.77 18.89
C VAL A 2 -49.07 -10.89 18.12
N TYR A 3 -49.39 -9.60 17.92
CA TYR A 3 -48.47 -8.66 17.24
C TYR A 3 -47.17 -8.42 18.02
N PHE A 4 -47.22 -8.46 19.35
CA PHE A 4 -46.04 -8.27 20.20
C PHE A 4 -45.10 -9.47 20.09
N ALA A 5 -45.65 -10.68 20.11
CA ALA A 5 -44.89 -11.91 19.87
C ALA A 5 -44.27 -11.95 18.46
N ALA A 6 -45.01 -11.50 17.44
CA ALA A 6 -44.50 -11.41 16.07
C ALA A 6 -43.35 -10.41 15.91
N ALA A 7 -43.43 -9.24 16.56
CA ALA A 7 -42.38 -8.22 16.53
C ALA A 7 -41.08 -8.71 17.20
N VAL A 8 -41.19 -9.43 18.32
CA VAL A 8 -40.02 -10.04 18.99
C VAL A 8 -39.40 -11.13 18.13
N ALA A 9 -40.21 -11.95 17.47
CA ALA A 9 -39.69 -12.98 16.55
C ALA A 9 -38.93 -12.37 15.37
N LEU A 10 -39.44 -11.29 14.77
CA LEU A 10 -38.78 -10.58 13.67
C LEU A 10 -37.47 -9.91 14.09
N SER A 11 -37.43 -9.28 15.27
CA SER A 11 -36.20 -8.63 15.75
C SER A 11 -35.09 -9.64 16.04
N VAL A 12 -35.44 -10.80 16.62
CA VAL A 12 -34.50 -11.91 16.85
C VAL A 12 -34.00 -12.47 15.51
N LEU A 13 -34.87 -12.63 14.52
CA LEU A 13 -34.50 -13.11 13.19
C LEU A 13 -33.51 -12.14 12.49
N ILE A 14 -33.81 -10.84 12.52
CA ILE A 14 -32.95 -9.80 11.93
C ILE A 14 -31.59 -9.76 12.64
N TRP A 15 -31.58 -9.89 13.96
CA TRP A 15 -30.34 -9.92 14.74
C TRP A 15 -29.48 -11.14 14.37
N LEU A 16 -30.08 -12.33 14.28
CA LEU A 16 -29.41 -13.55 13.84
C LEU A 16 -28.81 -13.40 12.44
N LEU A 17 -29.58 -12.89 11.48
CA LEU A 17 -29.12 -12.64 10.12
C LEU A 17 -27.95 -11.63 10.09
N SER A 18 -28.03 -10.55 10.87
CA SER A 18 -26.97 -9.55 11.01
C SER A 18 -25.67 -10.16 11.54
N VAL A 19 -25.75 -11.01 12.56
CA VAL A 19 -24.60 -11.69 13.14
C VAL A 19 -23.97 -12.65 12.14
N LEU A 20 -24.78 -13.48 11.47
CA LEU A 20 -24.29 -14.40 10.44
C LEU A 20 -23.63 -13.66 9.27
N TYR A 21 -24.22 -12.55 8.83
CA TYR A 21 -23.66 -11.72 7.77
C TYR A 21 -22.29 -11.13 8.18
N ARG A 22 -22.18 -10.58 9.40
CA ARG A 22 -20.92 -10.03 9.90
C ARG A 22 -19.84 -11.10 10.04
N LEU A 23 -20.20 -12.29 10.53
CA LEU A 23 -19.27 -13.41 10.63
C LEU A 23 -18.77 -13.85 9.25
N ASN A 24 -19.66 -13.95 8.25
CA ASN A 24 -19.25 -14.33 6.90
C ASN A 24 -18.36 -13.26 6.25
N LEU A 25 -18.71 -11.98 6.40
CA LEU A 25 -17.89 -10.87 5.91
C LEU A 25 -16.49 -10.89 6.55
N SER A 26 -16.41 -11.11 7.87
CA SER A 26 -15.13 -11.22 8.57
C SER A 26 -14.28 -12.40 8.08
N ARG A 27 -14.91 -13.53 7.76
CA ARG A 27 -14.24 -14.70 7.17
C ARG A 27 -13.74 -14.40 5.77
N SER A 28 -14.54 -13.75 4.92
CA SER A 28 -14.12 -13.36 3.57
C SER A 28 -12.90 -12.44 3.61
N LEU A 29 -12.94 -11.36 4.41
CA LEU A 29 -11.83 -10.43 4.54
C LEU A 29 -10.55 -11.10 5.02
N LYS A 30 -10.66 -12.04 5.96
CA LYS A 30 -9.52 -12.81 6.47
C LYS A 30 -8.93 -13.75 5.40
N ASN A 31 -9.79 -14.42 4.63
CA ASN A 31 -9.37 -15.30 3.54
C ASN A 31 -8.67 -14.52 2.43
N ASP A 32 -9.17 -13.33 2.09
CA ASP A 32 -8.55 -12.45 1.09
C ASP A 32 -7.17 -11.94 1.55
N ALA A 33 -7.05 -11.56 2.82
CA ALA A 33 -5.76 -11.20 3.41
C ALA A 33 -4.76 -12.37 3.37
N GLU A 34 -5.22 -13.58 3.71
CA GLU A 34 -4.37 -14.78 3.71
C GLU A 34 -3.98 -15.25 2.30
N SER A 35 -4.86 -15.12 1.31
CA SER A 35 -4.55 -15.47 -0.08
C SER A 35 -3.50 -14.53 -0.67
N ARG A 36 -3.60 -13.22 -0.40
CA ARG A 36 -2.58 -12.23 -0.78
C ARG A 36 -1.22 -12.61 -0.19
N LEU A 37 -1.18 -12.96 1.10
CA LEU A 37 0.02 -13.43 1.80
C LEU A 37 0.63 -14.72 1.20
N LYS A 38 -0.19 -15.69 0.77
CA LYS A 38 0.28 -16.96 0.19
C LYS A 38 0.92 -16.78 -1.19
N THR A 39 0.33 -15.95 -2.05
CA THR A 39 0.88 -15.62 -3.38
C THR A 39 2.23 -14.89 -3.29
N GLN A 40 2.58 -14.35 -2.12
CA GLN A 40 3.77 -13.52 -1.88
C GLN A 40 4.92 -14.25 -1.16
N LYS A 41 4.76 -15.54 -0.81
CA LYS A 41 5.86 -16.33 -0.23
C LYS A 41 6.86 -16.73 -1.31
N THR A 42 8.13 -16.41 -1.10
CA THR A 42 9.24 -16.95 -1.88
C THR A 42 9.47 -18.43 -1.53
N GLU A 43 10.22 -19.17 -2.35
CA GLU A 43 10.57 -20.59 -2.14
C GLU A 43 11.26 -20.86 -0.78
N SER A 44 11.85 -19.82 -0.18
CA SER A 44 12.51 -19.84 1.14
C SER A 44 11.59 -19.43 2.30
N GLY A 45 10.28 -19.25 2.07
CA GLY A 45 9.27 -18.99 3.09
C GLY A 45 9.28 -17.58 3.70
N LYS A 46 10.22 -16.72 3.28
CA LYS A 46 10.27 -15.31 3.67
C LYS A 46 9.36 -14.49 2.74
N VAL A 47 8.49 -13.69 3.35
CA VAL A 47 7.66 -12.74 2.60
C VAL A 47 8.49 -11.48 2.38
N GLU A 48 9.15 -11.39 1.22
CA GLU A 48 9.93 -10.21 0.84
C GLU A 48 8.96 -9.16 0.29
N PHE A 49 8.27 -8.46 1.19
CA PHE A 49 7.44 -7.33 0.82
C PHE A 49 8.29 -6.12 0.52
N VAL A 50 8.37 -5.72 -0.75
CA VAL A 50 8.69 -4.33 -1.07
C VAL A 50 7.44 -3.52 -0.76
N ARG A 51 7.48 -2.70 0.30
CA ARG A 51 6.38 -1.79 0.64
C ARG A 51 6.56 -0.46 -0.06
N CYS A 52 5.44 0.16 -0.44
CA CYS A 52 5.48 1.51 -0.99
C CYS A 52 6.01 2.48 0.07
N PRO A 53 7.07 3.26 -0.21
CA PRO A 53 7.64 4.16 0.79
C PRO A 53 6.75 5.37 1.12
N MET A 54 5.67 5.60 0.36
CA MET A 54 4.72 6.69 0.63
C MET A 54 3.46 6.24 1.36
N CYS A 55 2.82 5.16 0.91
CA CYS A 55 1.54 4.70 1.48
C CYS A 55 1.65 3.39 2.26
N ASN A 56 2.84 2.81 2.34
CA ASN A 56 3.11 1.55 3.04
C ASN A 56 2.32 0.33 2.53
N THR A 57 1.58 0.47 1.43
CA THR A 57 0.88 -0.65 0.76
C THR A 57 1.92 -1.67 0.30
N PRO A 58 1.73 -2.97 0.61
CA PRO A 58 2.61 -4.02 0.09
C PRO A 58 2.42 -4.16 -1.41
N LEU A 59 3.52 -4.11 -2.18
CA LEU A 59 3.46 -4.33 -3.62
C LEU A 59 3.44 -5.83 -3.94
N ALA A 60 2.52 -6.24 -4.80
CA ALA A 60 2.50 -7.60 -5.35
C ALA A 60 3.61 -7.80 -6.40
N LYS A 61 3.92 -9.05 -6.72
CA LYS A 61 4.89 -9.37 -7.78
C LYS A 61 4.38 -8.83 -9.12
N GLY A 62 5.15 -7.93 -9.74
CA GLY A 62 4.77 -7.23 -10.98
C GLY A 62 4.18 -5.84 -10.77
N GLU A 63 3.85 -5.45 -9.53
CA GLU A 63 3.56 -4.05 -9.21
C GLU A 63 4.88 -3.29 -8.99
N GLU A 64 5.06 -2.19 -9.72
CA GLU A 64 6.28 -1.39 -9.65
C GLU A 64 5.99 0.06 -9.22
N LEU A 65 7.00 0.70 -8.64
CA LEU A 65 6.94 2.11 -8.30
C LEU A 65 7.09 2.96 -9.57
N THR A 66 6.12 3.85 -9.80
CA THR A 66 6.26 4.89 -10.83
C THR A 66 7.31 5.90 -10.38
N SER A 67 8.42 5.96 -11.12
CA SER A 67 9.52 6.87 -10.86
C SER A 67 10.04 7.52 -12.14
N ARG A 68 10.66 8.69 -12.01
CA ARG A 68 11.33 9.41 -13.10
C ARG A 68 12.80 9.58 -12.77
N ILE A 69 13.66 9.17 -13.70
CA ILE A 69 15.12 9.29 -13.60
C ILE A 69 15.55 10.33 -14.64
N PHE A 70 16.34 11.32 -14.22
CA PHE A 70 16.71 12.44 -15.10
C PHE A 70 17.96 12.21 -15.94
N ARG A 71 18.77 11.19 -15.60
CA ARG A 71 20.04 10.90 -16.28
C ARG A 71 20.06 9.48 -16.86
N PRO A 72 20.81 9.25 -17.96
CA PRO A 72 20.97 7.92 -18.52
C PRO A 72 21.65 6.98 -17.52
N MET A 73 21.23 5.71 -17.51
CA MET A 73 21.57 4.66 -16.53
C MET A 73 23.08 4.35 -16.37
N ASN A 74 23.95 4.93 -17.20
CA ASN A 74 25.40 4.74 -17.17
C ASN A 74 26.12 5.58 -16.10
N THR A 75 25.39 6.34 -15.29
CA THR A 75 25.96 7.18 -14.23
C THR A 75 25.81 6.51 -12.86
N PRO A 76 26.86 6.53 -12.01
CA PRO A 76 26.87 5.80 -10.74
C PRO A 76 25.91 6.36 -9.70
N ASP A 77 25.65 7.67 -9.74
CA ASP A 77 24.69 8.38 -8.89
C ASP A 77 23.72 9.18 -9.76
N GLN A 78 22.43 9.02 -9.50
CA GLN A 78 21.35 9.66 -10.22
C GLN A 78 20.29 10.18 -9.27
N ARG A 79 19.83 11.41 -9.53
CA ARG A 79 18.61 11.91 -8.91
C ARG A 79 17.39 11.27 -9.58
N MET A 80 16.48 10.77 -8.76
CA MET A 80 15.20 10.21 -9.18
C MET A 80 14.05 10.80 -8.36
N ASN A 81 12.90 10.94 -8.99
CA ASN A 81 11.65 11.31 -8.32
C ASN A 81 10.72 10.10 -8.27
N VAL A 82 10.22 9.75 -7.09
CA VAL A 82 9.27 8.65 -6.89
C VAL A 82 7.87 9.25 -6.74
N MET A 83 6.98 8.91 -7.68
CA MET A 83 5.60 9.42 -7.72
C MET A 83 4.65 8.57 -6.88
N GLY A 84 4.88 7.25 -6.79
CA GLY A 84 4.11 6.33 -5.96
C GLY A 84 4.01 4.92 -6.54
N CYS A 85 3.19 4.10 -5.90
CA CYS A 85 2.75 2.81 -6.41
C CYS A 85 1.36 2.95 -7.07
N PRO A 86 0.87 1.94 -7.79
CA PRO A 86 -0.45 1.96 -8.43
C PRO A 86 -1.60 2.30 -7.46
N HIS A 87 -1.48 1.89 -6.19
CA HIS A 87 -2.47 2.15 -5.14
C HIS A 87 -2.52 3.59 -4.61
N CYS A 88 -1.45 4.38 -4.82
CA CYS A 88 -1.36 5.75 -4.27
C CYS A 88 -1.11 6.84 -5.31
N TYR A 89 -0.87 6.46 -6.56
CA TYR A 89 -0.61 7.36 -7.69
C TYR A 89 -1.33 6.84 -8.94
N PRO A 90 -2.03 7.68 -9.72
CA PRO A 90 -2.13 9.15 -9.60
C PRO A 90 -3.06 9.64 -8.50
N HIS A 91 -4.04 8.83 -8.08
CA HIS A 91 -4.96 9.15 -7.00
C HIS A 91 -4.91 8.05 -5.93
N PRO A 92 -4.86 8.40 -4.64
CA PRO A 92 -4.87 7.41 -3.58
C PRO A 92 -6.21 6.67 -3.51
N GLU A 93 -6.14 5.34 -3.45
CA GLU A 93 -7.31 4.52 -3.11
C GLU A 93 -7.80 4.81 -1.68
N ARG A 94 -9.06 4.44 -1.39
CA ARG A 94 -9.68 4.68 -0.09
C ARG A 94 -8.85 4.04 1.03
N GLY A 95 -8.26 4.88 1.89
CA GLY A 95 -7.42 4.46 3.03
C GLY A 95 -5.91 4.50 2.78
N ALA A 96 -5.44 4.87 1.59
CA ALA A 96 -4.03 5.06 1.32
C ALA A 96 -3.60 6.50 1.67
N GLU A 97 -2.87 6.67 2.78
CA GLU A 97 -2.26 7.96 3.14
C GLU A 97 -0.88 8.11 2.49
N ARG A 98 -0.64 9.21 1.76
CA ARG A 98 0.69 9.52 1.22
C ARG A 98 1.49 10.27 2.28
N ARG A 99 2.43 9.62 2.95
CA ARG A 99 3.27 10.22 3.99
C ARG A 99 4.75 10.16 3.62
N CYS A 100 5.47 11.25 3.88
CA CYS A 100 6.90 11.29 3.68
C CYS A 100 7.60 10.45 4.77
N PRO A 101 8.45 9.46 4.42
CA PRO A 101 9.15 8.63 5.40
C PRO A 101 10.23 9.41 6.18
N VAL A 102 10.65 10.58 5.68
CA VAL A 102 11.71 11.39 6.30
C VAL A 102 11.14 12.42 7.29
N CYS A 103 10.10 13.15 6.90
CA CYS A 103 9.53 14.21 7.75
C CYS A 103 8.16 13.89 8.36
N GLY A 104 7.55 12.75 7.98
CA GLY A 104 6.25 12.32 8.50
C GLY A 104 5.05 13.15 8.05
N ARG A 105 5.25 14.20 7.25
CA ARG A 105 4.18 15.05 6.70
C ARG A 105 3.49 14.38 5.51
N GLU A 106 2.24 14.76 5.30
CA GLU A 106 1.47 14.36 4.12
C GLU A 106 2.12 14.90 2.85
N VAL A 107 2.16 14.06 1.82
CA VAL A 107 2.66 14.40 0.48
C VAL A 107 1.45 14.55 -0.43
N LEU A 108 1.24 15.77 -0.93
CA LEU A 108 0.16 16.10 -1.85
C LEU A 108 0.17 15.18 -3.09
N PRO A 109 -0.97 15.02 -3.81
CA PRO A 109 -1.05 14.18 -5.00
C PRO A 109 -0.01 14.53 -6.08
N GLU A 110 0.21 15.82 -6.29
CA GLU A 110 1.24 16.39 -7.17
C GLU A 110 2.66 16.35 -6.58
N GLY A 111 2.77 16.12 -5.27
CA GLY A 111 4.04 15.97 -4.57
C GLY A 111 4.67 14.60 -4.80
N TYR A 112 6.00 14.55 -4.77
CA TYR A 112 6.78 13.33 -4.98
C TYR A 112 7.91 13.21 -3.97
N LEU A 113 8.43 11.99 -3.81
CA LEU A 113 9.67 11.78 -3.05
C LEU A 113 10.87 12.04 -3.94
N ILE A 114 11.89 12.66 -3.37
CA ILE A 114 13.19 12.85 -3.99
C ILE A 114 14.10 11.76 -3.44
N ALA A 115 14.70 11.00 -4.34
CA ALA A 115 15.57 9.89 -4.02
C ALA A 115 16.84 9.92 -4.89
N ARG A 116 17.86 9.19 -4.45
CA ARG A 116 19.05 8.90 -5.23
C ARG A 116 19.10 7.43 -5.60
N LEU A 117 19.35 7.15 -6.87
CA LEU A 117 19.60 5.82 -7.41
C LEU A 117 21.11 5.64 -7.58
N PHE A 118 21.65 4.64 -6.90
CA PHE A 118 23.04 4.24 -7.03
C PHE A 118 23.13 3.02 -7.95
N ASN A 119 23.75 3.20 -9.11
CA ASN A 119 24.05 2.14 -10.06
C ASN A 119 25.44 1.61 -9.78
N ARG A 120 25.53 0.48 -9.07
CA ARG A 120 26.78 -0.28 -8.95
C ARG A 120 26.85 -1.29 -10.10
N SER A 121 28.00 -1.43 -10.73
CA SER A 121 28.21 -2.34 -11.87
C SER A 121 27.98 -3.81 -11.50
N ASP A 122 28.29 -4.17 -10.25
CA ASP A 122 28.40 -5.58 -9.86
C ASP A 122 27.27 -6.03 -8.92
N THR A 123 26.39 -5.12 -8.48
CA THR A 123 25.33 -5.42 -7.51
C THR A 123 23.98 -4.83 -7.92
N LYS A 124 22.90 -5.27 -7.27
CA LYS A 124 21.58 -4.66 -7.41
C LYS A 124 21.64 -3.15 -7.19
N LYS A 125 20.85 -2.41 -7.97
CA LYS A 125 20.72 -0.96 -7.82
C LYS A 125 20.13 -0.63 -6.45
N HIS A 126 20.65 0.40 -5.80
CA HIS A 126 20.21 0.80 -4.48
C HIS A 126 19.55 2.17 -4.54
N VAL A 127 18.34 2.29 -3.99
CA VAL A 127 17.59 3.54 -3.92
C VAL A 127 17.61 4.05 -2.48
N MET A 128 18.02 5.30 -2.31
CA MET A 128 17.96 6.00 -1.03
C MET A 128 16.98 7.17 -1.11
N ILE A 129 15.98 7.17 -0.23
CA ILE A 129 14.99 8.24 -0.16
C ILE A 129 15.57 9.38 0.67
N MET A 130 15.62 10.57 0.08
CA MET A 130 16.20 11.74 0.71
C MET A 130 15.14 12.65 1.36
N GLY A 131 13.94 12.70 0.80
CA GLY A 131 12.85 13.54 1.32
C GLY A 131 11.66 13.62 0.37
N CYS A 132 10.72 14.51 0.66
CA CYS A 132 9.65 14.92 -0.24
C CYS A 132 9.83 16.38 -0.69
N THR A 133 9.00 16.83 -1.63
CA THR A 133 8.94 18.22 -2.09
C THR A 133 8.77 19.25 -0.96
N SER A 134 8.20 18.86 0.19
CA SER A 134 7.98 19.77 1.33
C SER A 134 9.16 19.89 2.29
N CYS A 135 9.93 18.82 2.52
CA CYS A 135 11.09 18.84 3.44
C CYS A 135 12.42 19.07 2.72
N MET A 136 12.54 18.57 1.49
CA MET A 136 13.67 18.84 0.64
C MET A 136 13.28 19.96 -0.32
N LYS A 137 13.31 21.20 0.20
CA LYS A 137 13.30 22.40 -0.63
C LYS A 137 14.71 22.53 -1.21
N GLY A 138 14.89 22.04 -2.43
CA GLY A 138 16.06 22.34 -3.25
C GLY A 138 15.90 23.69 -3.91
#